data_AF-A0A7S1L4H2-F1
#
_entry.id   AF-A0A7S1L4H2-F1
#
_cell.length_a   1.000
_cell.length_b   1.000
_cell.length_c   1.000
_cell.angle_alpha   90.00
_cell.angle_beta   90.00
_cell.angle_gamma   90.00
#
_symmetry.space_group_name_H-M   'P 1'
#
loop_
_entity.id
_entity.type
_entity.pdbx_description
1 polymer ?
#
loop_
_entity_poly.entity_id
_entity_poly.type
_entity_poly.pdbx_seq_one_letter_code
_entity_poly.pdbx_strand_id
1 'polypeptide(L)'
;YLHKYGGVYSDLDIELLRDPSPLLSGDTELVFFYQKDPHFRDKRMVDRVAEFELAEITNALMASVPGHPFWLFLAEKMMYSAKHKPVLYGKYDRRDAMIFWTSGPCVLQNALAEYQLRDPNTKVAFYPPRLWAPMSYDDKARKCEFILICQQKYPQAYFMSHWTGSWNHCEVGTCTGDNITIVYSLLE
;
A
#
# COMPACT_ATOMS: atom_id res chain seq x y z
N TYR A 1 8.75 -12.24 4.72
CA TYR A 1 9.95 -11.38 4.60
C TYR A 1 10.06 -10.38 5.74
N LEU A 2 9.05 -9.51 5.94
CA LEU A 2 9.05 -8.50 7.02
C LEU A 2 9.32 -9.09 8.42
N HIS A 3 8.74 -10.24 8.78
CA HIS A 3 9.05 -10.89 10.05
C HIS A 3 10.55 -11.21 10.23
N LYS A 4 11.20 -11.75 9.19
CA LYS A 4 12.58 -12.25 9.32
C LYS A 4 13.61 -11.14 9.23
N TYR A 5 13.40 -10.20 8.32
CA TYR A 5 14.42 -9.19 7.98
C TYR A 5 14.03 -7.78 8.39
N GLY A 6 12.77 -7.52 8.75
CA GLY A 6 12.25 -6.16 8.88
C GLY A 6 12.34 -5.41 7.55
N GLY A 7 12.57 -4.11 7.64
CA GLY A 7 12.75 -3.21 6.51
C GLY A 7 11.43 -2.77 5.90
N VAL A 8 11.46 -2.47 4.60
CA VAL A 8 10.32 -1.98 3.83
C VAL A 8 9.88 -3.07 2.85
N TYR A 9 8.59 -3.36 2.85
CA TYR A 9 7.91 -4.04 1.76
C TYR A 9 7.26 -2.96 0.89
N SER A 10 7.46 -3.07 -0.41
CA SER A 10 6.89 -2.18 -1.41
C SER A 10 6.53 -3.00 -2.64
N ASP A 11 5.35 -2.76 -3.20
CA ASP A 11 5.02 -3.21 -4.55
C ASP A 11 5.98 -2.54 -5.56
N LEU A 12 6.16 -3.18 -6.71
CA LEU A 12 7.14 -2.78 -7.73
C LEU A 12 6.73 -1.50 -8.47
N ASP A 13 5.49 -1.07 -8.28
CA ASP A 13 4.87 0.09 -8.91
C ASP A 13 4.77 1.25 -7.94
N ILE A 14 5.71 1.33 -7.00
CA ILE A 14 5.84 2.44 -6.08
C ILE A 14 7.16 3.15 -6.36
N GLU A 15 7.06 4.38 -6.84
CA GLU A 15 8.21 5.26 -7.05
C GLU A 15 8.52 6.04 -5.78
N LEU A 16 9.81 6.28 -5.57
CA LEU A 16 10.29 7.14 -4.51
C LEU A 16 10.46 8.57 -5.03
N LEU A 17 9.64 9.49 -4.54
CA LEU A 17 9.74 10.91 -4.89
C LEU A 17 10.76 11.64 -4.02
N ARG A 18 10.99 11.19 -2.78
CA ARG A 18 11.90 11.85 -1.81
C ARG A 18 12.47 10.82 -0.84
N ASP A 19 13.56 11.15 -0.15
CA ASP A 19 14.11 10.30 0.92
C ASP A 19 13.04 10.00 1.98
N PRO A 20 12.63 8.72 2.18
CA PRO A 20 11.55 8.35 3.07
C PRO A 20 12.01 8.19 4.53
N SER A 21 13.30 8.42 4.83
CA SER A 21 13.86 8.34 6.18
C SER A 21 13.02 9.09 7.23
N PRO A 22 12.45 10.30 6.98
CA PRO A 22 11.59 10.98 7.95
C PRO A 22 10.29 10.23 8.31
N LEU A 23 9.83 9.31 7.46
CA LEU A 23 8.65 8.47 7.72
C LEU A 23 9.00 7.11 8.32
N LEU A 24 10.22 6.63 8.08
CA LEU A 24 10.60 5.25 8.39
C LEU A 24 11.61 5.15 9.55
N SER A 25 12.25 6.26 9.91
CA SER A 25 13.16 6.33 11.05
C SER A 25 12.43 6.71 12.33
N GLY A 26 13.04 6.35 13.47
CA GLY A 26 12.54 6.69 14.79
C GLY A 26 12.18 5.47 15.62
N ASP A 27 11.29 5.67 16.59
CA ASP A 27 10.91 4.69 17.60
C ASP A 27 9.63 3.92 17.20
N THR A 28 9.43 3.69 15.89
CA THR A 28 8.25 2.99 15.37
C THR A 28 8.61 1.54 15.03
N GLU A 29 7.77 0.59 15.43
CA GLU A 29 7.96 -0.83 15.20
C GLU A 29 7.28 -1.33 13.92
N LEU A 30 6.14 -0.71 13.57
CA LEU A 30 5.33 -1.01 12.39
C LEU A 30 4.87 0.28 11.70
N VAL A 31 4.94 0.32 10.37
CA VAL A 31 4.48 1.46 9.57
C VAL A 31 3.47 1.00 8.52
N PHE A 32 2.34 1.69 8.44
CA PHE A 32 1.29 1.47 7.46
C PHE A 32 0.84 2.78 6.81
N PHE A 33 0.22 2.65 5.63
CA PHE A 33 -0.23 3.77 4.83
C PHE A 33 -1.71 3.63 4.51
N TYR A 34 -2.46 4.72 4.69
CA TYR A 34 -3.87 4.80 4.35
C TYR A 34 -4.06 5.06 2.86
N GLN A 35 -4.99 4.35 2.21
CA GLN A 35 -5.40 4.55 0.81
C GLN A 35 -6.46 5.65 0.65
N LYS A 36 -7.19 5.98 1.72
CA LYS A 36 -8.14 7.10 1.81
C LYS A 36 -7.92 7.83 3.13
N ASP A 37 -8.24 9.12 3.20
CA ASP A 37 -8.09 9.84 4.46
C ASP A 37 -8.97 9.18 5.55
N PRO A 38 -8.37 8.72 6.65
CA PRO A 38 -9.10 7.97 7.68
C PRO A 38 -9.94 8.90 8.56
N HIS A 39 -11.03 8.35 9.09
CA HIS A 39 -11.79 8.98 10.15
C HIS A 39 -11.36 8.40 11.50
N PHE A 40 -10.50 9.12 12.22
CA PHE A 40 -9.90 8.61 13.45
C PHE A 40 -10.86 8.64 14.64
N ARG A 41 -11.05 7.48 15.30
CA ARG A 41 -11.52 7.41 16.68
C ARG A 41 -10.37 7.60 17.68
N ASP A 42 -9.26 6.89 17.46
CA ASP A 42 -7.96 7.12 18.12
C ASP A 42 -6.88 7.16 17.03
N LYS A 43 -6.03 8.21 17.03
CA LYS A 43 -4.98 8.39 16.01
C LYS A 43 -3.86 7.37 16.09
N ARG A 44 -3.78 6.59 17.19
CA ARG A 44 -2.76 5.56 17.41
C ARG A 44 -3.22 4.17 17.00
N MET A 45 -4.50 4.01 16.70
CA MET A 45 -5.12 2.71 16.46
C MET A 45 -5.76 2.70 15.08
N VAL A 46 -5.69 1.56 14.41
CA VAL A 46 -6.55 1.33 13.24
C VAL A 46 -7.87 0.73 13.67
N ASP A 47 -8.96 1.23 13.12
CA ASP A 47 -10.28 0.61 13.30
C ASP A 47 -10.38 -0.69 12.50
N ARG A 48 -11.21 -1.62 12.98
CA ARG A 48 -11.56 -2.79 12.17
C ARG A 48 -12.27 -2.35 10.90
N VAL A 49 -12.08 -3.13 9.84
CA VAL A 49 -12.84 -2.96 8.59
C VAL A 49 -14.32 -3.14 8.92
N ALA A 50 -15.12 -2.11 8.61
CA ALA A 50 -16.56 -2.18 8.80
C ALA A 50 -17.17 -3.28 7.91
N GLU A 51 -18.31 -3.82 8.34
CA GLU A 51 -19.04 -4.81 7.56
C GLU A 51 -19.35 -4.21 6.18
N PHE A 52 -19.15 -4.99 5.11
CA PHE A 52 -19.37 -4.58 3.71
C PHE A 52 -18.39 -3.55 3.12
N GLU A 53 -17.41 -3.07 3.89
CA GLU A 53 -16.42 -2.10 3.45
C GLU A 53 -15.08 -2.74 3.05
N LEU A 54 -14.25 -1.97 2.35
CA LEU A 54 -12.85 -2.31 2.11
C LEU A 54 -11.94 -1.67 3.17
N ALA A 55 -10.77 -2.28 3.35
CA ALA A 55 -9.73 -1.73 4.20
C ALA A 55 -9.34 -0.31 3.80
N GLU A 56 -8.95 0.45 4.80
CA GLU A 56 -8.45 1.81 4.67
C GLU A 56 -6.93 1.84 4.57
N ILE A 57 -6.22 0.85 5.14
CA ILE A 57 -4.77 0.71 4.99
C ILE A 57 -4.40 -0.23 3.84
N THR A 58 -3.26 0.03 3.20
CA THR A 58 -2.74 -0.81 2.11
C THR A 58 -1.82 -1.92 2.60
N ASN A 59 -1.75 -3.00 1.83
CA ASN A 59 -0.69 -4.00 1.89
C ASN A 59 0.39 -3.81 0.80
N ALA A 60 0.36 -2.71 0.04
CA ALA A 60 1.31 -2.42 -1.03
C ALA A 60 2.59 -1.72 -0.54
N LEU A 61 2.53 -1.02 0.61
CA LEU A 61 3.67 -0.35 1.23
C LEU A 61 3.57 -0.50 2.75
N MET A 62 4.57 -1.13 3.35
CA MET A 62 4.62 -1.41 4.78
C MET A 62 6.06 -1.42 5.26
N ALA A 63 6.30 -1.07 6.53
CA ALA A 63 7.63 -1.25 7.13
C ALA A 63 7.54 -1.87 8.52
N SER A 64 8.63 -2.54 8.94
CA SER A 64 8.70 -3.14 10.27
C SER A 64 10.13 -3.37 10.75
N VAL A 65 10.30 -3.39 12.07
CA VAL A 65 11.49 -3.98 12.70
C VAL A 65 11.56 -5.50 12.50
N PRO A 66 12.76 -6.09 12.39
CA PRO A 66 12.91 -7.53 12.31
C PRO A 66 12.37 -8.23 13.57
N GLY A 67 11.73 -9.38 13.40
CA GLY A 67 11.23 -10.23 14.48
C GLY A 67 9.88 -9.80 15.08
N HIS A 68 9.22 -8.76 14.54
CA HIS A 68 8.00 -8.25 15.15
C HIS A 68 6.85 -9.30 15.14
N PRO A 69 6.25 -9.65 16.31
CA PRO A 69 5.33 -10.79 16.41
C PRO A 69 4.02 -10.63 15.64
N PHE A 70 3.62 -9.39 15.34
CA PHE A 70 2.47 -9.07 14.48
C PHE A 70 2.45 -9.89 13.18
N TRP A 71 3.60 -10.11 12.54
CA TRP A 71 3.64 -10.78 11.25
C TRP A 71 3.29 -12.27 11.33
N LEU A 72 3.66 -12.94 12.42
CA LEU A 72 3.24 -14.33 12.66
C LEU A 72 1.76 -14.38 13.01
N PHE A 73 1.30 -13.43 13.83
CA PHE A 73 -0.13 -13.27 14.13
C PHE A 73 -0.97 -13.06 12.86
N LEU A 74 -0.53 -12.18 11.95
CA LEU A 74 -1.18 -11.97 10.66
C LEU A 74 -1.19 -13.24 9.82
N ALA A 75 -0.06 -13.97 9.74
CA ALA A 75 0.02 -15.21 9.00
C ALA A 75 -0.98 -16.26 9.52
N GLU A 76 -1.13 -16.39 10.84
CA GLU A 76 -2.16 -17.23 11.46
C GLU A 76 -3.57 -16.82 11.06
N LYS A 77 -3.87 -15.52 11.07
CA LYS A 77 -5.17 -14.99 10.61
C LYS A 77 -5.42 -15.28 9.14
N MET A 78 -4.43 -15.12 8.27
CA MET A 78 -4.53 -15.45 6.85
C MET A 78 -4.80 -16.95 6.63
N MET A 79 -4.06 -17.83 7.31
CA MET A 79 -4.29 -19.28 7.25
C MET A 79 -5.69 -19.67 7.74
N TYR A 80 -6.14 -19.05 8.83
CA TYR A 80 -7.49 -19.26 9.35
C TYR A 80 -8.56 -18.82 8.34
N SER A 81 -8.44 -17.60 7.79
CA SER A 81 -9.39 -17.06 6.80
C SER A 81 -9.42 -17.92 5.53
N ALA A 82 -8.27 -18.39 5.06
CA ALA A 82 -8.18 -19.24 3.87
C ALA A 82 -8.94 -20.57 4.06
N LYS A 83 -8.83 -21.17 5.26
CA LYS A 83 -9.50 -22.44 5.58
C LYS A 83 -11.01 -22.28 5.75
N HIS A 84 -11.45 -21.23 6.44
CA HIS A 84 -12.86 -21.09 6.83
C HIS A 84 -13.69 -20.34 5.79
N LYS A 85 -13.03 -19.69 4.82
CA LYS A 85 -13.60 -18.79 3.81
C LYS A 85 -14.42 -17.68 4.47
N PRO A 86 -13.96 -16.42 4.46
CA PRO A 86 -14.75 -15.33 5.04
C PRO A 86 -16.16 -15.35 4.43
N VAL A 87 -17.18 -15.23 5.29
CA VAL A 87 -18.55 -15.12 4.80
C VAL A 87 -18.69 -13.71 4.25
N LEU A 88 -18.56 -13.61 2.94
CA LEU A 88 -18.60 -12.34 2.23
C LEU A 88 -20.02 -12.05 1.82
N TYR A 89 -20.62 -11.08 2.50
CA TYR A 89 -21.84 -10.42 2.07
C TYR A 89 -21.40 -9.05 1.54
N GLY A 90 -21.84 -8.63 0.33
CA GLY A 90 -21.45 -7.31 -0.19
C GLY A 90 -21.54 -7.11 -1.70
N LYS A 91 -21.21 -5.87 -2.10
CA LYS A 91 -21.38 -5.25 -3.43
C LYS A 91 -20.28 -5.60 -4.47
N TYR A 92 -19.18 -6.21 -4.02
CA TYR A 92 -18.02 -6.55 -4.86
C TYR A 92 -18.10 -7.97 -5.44
N ASP A 93 -17.37 -8.28 -6.52
CA ASP A 93 -17.25 -9.66 -7.01
C ASP A 93 -16.77 -10.54 -5.84
N ARG A 94 -17.45 -11.67 -5.63
CA ARG A 94 -17.13 -12.64 -4.57
C ARG A 94 -15.66 -13.06 -4.58
N ARG A 95 -15.02 -13.09 -5.76
CA ARG A 95 -13.60 -13.45 -5.88
C ARG A 95 -12.68 -12.38 -5.33
N ASP A 96 -12.88 -11.12 -5.68
CA ASP A 96 -12.03 -10.01 -5.21
C ASP A 96 -12.19 -9.81 -3.70
N ALA A 97 -13.44 -9.89 -3.22
CA ALA A 97 -13.72 -9.87 -1.80
C ALA A 97 -13.03 -11.05 -1.07
N MET A 98 -12.96 -12.23 -1.67
CA MET A 98 -12.24 -13.37 -1.06
C MET A 98 -10.75 -13.10 -0.92
N ILE A 99 -10.12 -12.48 -1.92
CA ILE A 99 -8.70 -12.14 -1.88
C ILE A 99 -8.43 -11.12 -0.76
N PHE A 100 -9.19 -10.02 -0.73
CA PHE A 100 -8.98 -8.95 0.25
C PHE A 100 -9.14 -9.42 1.69
N TRP A 101 -10.09 -10.32 1.95
CA TRP A 101 -10.41 -10.83 3.28
C TRP A 101 -9.63 -12.10 3.68
N THR A 102 -8.86 -12.68 2.77
CA THR A 102 -8.04 -13.88 3.05
C THR A 102 -6.56 -13.56 3.16
N SER A 103 -6.04 -12.74 2.25
CA SER A 103 -4.60 -12.43 2.17
C SER A 103 -4.29 -10.98 1.80
N GLY A 104 -5.32 -10.16 1.54
CA GLY A 104 -5.15 -8.77 1.17
C GLY A 104 -5.32 -7.78 2.34
N PRO A 105 -5.67 -6.52 2.04
CA PRO A 105 -5.63 -5.45 3.03
C PRO A 105 -6.71 -5.58 4.12
N CYS A 106 -7.84 -6.26 3.86
CA CYS A 106 -8.90 -6.42 4.88
C CYS A 106 -8.48 -7.35 6.02
N VAL A 107 -7.87 -8.50 5.72
CA VAL A 107 -7.33 -9.37 6.77
C VAL A 107 -6.17 -8.70 7.51
N LEU A 108 -5.34 -7.94 6.80
CA LEU A 108 -4.25 -7.15 7.38
C LEU A 108 -4.76 -6.14 8.41
N GLN A 109 -5.71 -5.28 8.02
CA GLN A 109 -6.26 -4.25 8.89
C GLN A 109 -6.96 -4.84 10.11
N ASN A 110 -7.76 -5.88 9.92
CA ASN A 110 -8.45 -6.53 11.04
C ASN A 110 -7.48 -7.21 12.01
N ALA A 111 -6.44 -7.87 11.48
CA ALA A 111 -5.39 -8.43 12.30
C ALA A 111 -4.65 -7.33 13.08
N LEU A 112 -4.33 -6.19 12.44
CA LEU A 112 -3.65 -5.08 13.11
C LEU A 112 -4.52 -4.48 14.21
N ALA A 113 -5.80 -4.19 13.94
CA ALA A 113 -6.74 -3.70 14.94
C ALA A 113 -6.85 -4.66 16.13
N GLU A 114 -6.94 -5.98 15.88
CA GLU A 114 -6.99 -6.99 16.94
C GLU A 114 -5.67 -7.09 17.70
N TYR A 115 -4.53 -6.98 17.01
CA TYR A 115 -3.21 -7.04 17.61
C TYR A 115 -2.96 -5.84 18.52
N GLN A 116 -3.29 -4.63 18.09
CA GLN A 116 -3.12 -3.43 18.92
C GLN A 116 -4.02 -3.45 20.17
N LEU A 117 -5.17 -4.13 20.13
CA LEU A 117 -5.98 -4.34 21.34
C LEU A 117 -5.34 -5.32 22.32
N ARG A 118 -4.60 -6.32 21.81
CA ARG A 118 -3.88 -7.31 22.63
C ARG A 118 -2.58 -6.74 23.18
N ASP A 119 -1.90 -5.90 22.40
CA ASP A 119 -0.64 -5.26 22.74
C ASP A 119 -0.71 -3.75 22.47
N PRO A 120 -1.35 -2.97 23.36
CA PRO A 120 -1.59 -1.54 23.17
C PRO A 120 -0.32 -0.67 23.23
N ASN A 121 0.81 -1.24 23.63
CA ASN A 121 2.09 -0.53 23.67
C ASN A 121 2.87 -0.62 22.36
N THR A 122 2.40 -1.43 21.41
CA THR A 122 3.00 -1.55 20.08
C THR A 122 3.09 -0.18 19.42
N LYS A 123 4.29 0.22 18.99
CA LYS A 123 4.50 1.53 18.37
C LYS A 123 4.23 1.46 16.89
N VAL A 124 3.00 1.84 16.50
CA VAL A 124 2.54 1.82 15.11
C VAL A 124 2.42 3.25 14.57
N ALA A 125 2.99 3.50 13.40
CA ALA A 125 2.78 4.74 12.66
C ALA A 125 1.85 4.52 11.47
N PHE A 126 0.98 5.50 11.25
CA PHE A 126 0.09 5.55 10.10
C PHE A 126 0.30 6.84 9.31
N TYR A 127 0.44 6.70 8.00
CA TYR A 127 0.62 7.85 7.11
C TYR A 127 -0.55 8.00 6.12
N PRO A 128 -1.01 9.25 5.87
CA PRO A 128 -2.15 9.52 5.02
C PRO A 128 -1.81 9.41 3.52
N PRO A 129 -2.82 9.30 2.64
CA PRO A 129 -2.62 9.16 1.18
C PRO A 129 -1.70 10.22 0.59
N ARG A 130 -1.80 11.48 1.05
CA ARG A 130 -0.99 12.60 0.55
C ARG A 130 0.54 12.40 0.66
N LEU A 131 1.01 11.45 1.47
CA LEU A 131 2.44 11.15 1.64
C LEU A 131 2.93 10.00 0.74
N TRP A 132 2.05 9.19 0.14
CA TRP A 132 2.47 7.99 -0.60
C TRP A 132 1.67 7.67 -1.89
N ALA A 133 0.38 7.98 -1.92
CA ALA A 133 -0.48 7.79 -3.09
C ALA A 133 -1.42 9.00 -3.20
N PRO A 134 -0.88 10.19 -3.53
CA PRO A 134 -1.66 11.44 -3.55
C PRO A 134 -2.60 11.56 -4.77
N MET A 135 -2.64 10.56 -5.64
CA MET A 135 -3.48 10.54 -6.85
C MET A 135 -4.78 9.75 -6.60
N SER A 136 -5.86 10.19 -7.23
CA SER A 136 -7.12 9.44 -7.29
C SER A 136 -7.19 8.65 -8.60
N TYR A 137 -7.80 7.47 -8.56
CA TYR A 137 -7.96 6.58 -9.71
C TYR A 137 -8.69 7.25 -10.91
N ASP A 138 -9.66 8.12 -10.65
CA ASP A 138 -10.48 8.76 -11.70
C ASP A 138 -9.87 10.04 -12.27
N ASP A 139 -8.66 10.40 -11.86
CA ASP A 139 -8.07 11.71 -12.17
C ASP A 139 -7.36 11.75 -13.52
N LYS A 140 -8.15 11.66 -14.60
CA LYS A 140 -7.68 11.65 -16.00
C LYS A 140 -6.82 12.87 -16.40
N ALA A 141 -6.89 13.96 -15.64
CA ALA A 141 -6.17 15.21 -15.91
C ALA A 141 -4.77 15.27 -15.27
N ARG A 142 -4.35 14.25 -14.50
CA ARG A 142 -3.16 14.33 -13.66
C ARG A 142 -2.10 13.30 -14.01
N LYS A 143 -1.70 13.31 -15.28
CA LYS A 143 -0.48 12.68 -15.77
C LYS A 143 0.74 13.36 -15.18
N CYS A 144 1.11 12.99 -13.96
CA CYS A 144 2.48 13.14 -13.58
C CYS A 144 3.27 12.00 -14.25
N GLU A 145 3.69 12.18 -15.51
CA GLU A 145 4.46 11.18 -16.26
C GLU A 145 5.97 11.22 -15.94
N PHE A 146 6.45 12.25 -15.22
CA PHE A 146 7.88 12.41 -14.89
C PHE A 146 8.07 12.71 -13.41
N ILE A 147 9.06 12.08 -12.77
CA ILE A 147 9.36 12.23 -11.34
C ILE A 147 9.48 13.70 -10.89
N LEU A 148 10.10 14.56 -11.70
CA LEU A 148 10.24 16.00 -11.41
C LEU A 148 8.88 16.71 -11.37
N ILE A 149 7.96 16.36 -12.26
CA ILE A 149 6.60 16.89 -12.25
C ILE A 149 5.86 16.40 -11.00
N CYS A 150 6.15 15.17 -10.55
CA CYS A 150 5.47 14.56 -9.40
C CYS A 150 5.90 15.25 -8.12
N GLN A 151 7.20 15.46 -7.98
CA GLN A 151 7.78 16.19 -6.87
C GLN A 151 7.25 17.63 -6.78
N GLN A 152 7.11 18.32 -7.91
CA GLN A 152 6.55 19.68 -7.93
C GLN A 152 5.06 19.72 -7.58
N LYS A 153 4.29 18.77 -8.11
CA LYS A 153 2.84 18.72 -7.94
C LYS A 153 2.42 18.19 -6.57
N TYR A 154 3.18 17.24 -6.03
CA TYR A 154 2.96 16.61 -4.75
C TYR A 154 4.16 16.81 -3.84
N PRO A 155 4.43 18.06 -3.42
CA PRO A 155 5.66 18.38 -2.69
C PRO A 155 5.73 17.70 -1.32
N GLN A 156 4.61 17.19 -0.79
CA GLN A 156 4.60 16.47 0.49
C GLN A 156 4.77 14.95 0.32
N ALA A 157 4.64 14.42 -0.90
CA ALA A 157 4.69 12.99 -1.13
C ALA A 157 6.13 12.48 -1.10
N TYR A 158 6.33 11.37 -0.40
CA TYR A 158 7.58 10.60 -0.35
C TYR A 158 7.55 9.45 -1.34
N PHE A 159 6.37 8.85 -1.50
CA PHE A 159 6.13 7.78 -2.46
C PHE A 159 5.04 8.19 -3.45
N MET A 160 4.98 7.45 -4.56
CA MET A 160 3.92 7.49 -5.54
C MET A 160 3.57 6.06 -5.94
N SER A 161 2.31 5.64 -5.76
CA SER A 161 1.84 4.35 -6.30
C SER A 161 1.26 4.53 -7.71
N HIS A 162 1.65 3.67 -8.65
CA HIS A 162 1.19 3.71 -10.04
C HIS A 162 -0.02 2.82 -10.32
N TRP A 163 -0.48 2.04 -9.34
CA TRP A 163 -1.78 1.36 -9.33
C TRP A 163 -2.95 2.30 -9.70
N THR A 164 -2.83 3.62 -9.46
CA THR A 164 -3.80 4.63 -9.87
C THR A 164 -3.77 4.97 -11.38
N GLY A 165 -3.16 4.15 -12.22
CA GLY A 165 -3.19 4.29 -13.68
C GLY A 165 -2.08 5.14 -14.29
N SER A 166 -0.94 5.28 -13.60
CA SER A 166 0.22 6.07 -14.08
C SER A 166 1.37 5.24 -14.64
N TRP A 167 1.18 3.93 -14.89
CA TRP A 167 2.21 3.01 -15.39
C TRP A 167 2.96 3.41 -16.68
N ASN A 168 2.45 4.39 -17.44
CA ASN A 168 3.10 4.88 -18.64
C ASN A 168 4.09 6.01 -18.33
N HIS A 169 5.08 5.72 -17.49
CA HIS A 169 6.26 6.57 -17.34
C HIS A 169 7.16 6.37 -18.55
N CYS A 170 7.14 7.36 -19.41
CA CYS A 170 8.07 7.52 -20.49
C CYS A 170 9.27 8.31 -19.98
N GLU A 171 10.50 7.84 -20.15
CA GLU A 171 11.63 8.76 -20.05
C GLU A 171 11.61 9.69 -21.27
N VAL A 172 12.15 10.92 -21.12
CA VAL A 172 12.26 11.85 -22.25
C VAL A 172 13.14 11.20 -23.31
N GLY A 173 12.53 10.78 -24.42
CA GLY A 173 13.18 10.07 -25.52
C GLY A 173 12.97 8.55 -25.57
N THR A 174 12.32 7.93 -24.58
CA THR A 174 12.03 6.47 -24.60
C THR A 174 10.61 6.11 -24.99
N CYS A 175 9.70 7.09 -25.02
CA CYS A 175 8.39 6.89 -25.62
C CYS A 175 8.32 7.41 -27.03
N THR A 176 8.19 6.46 -27.95
CA THR A 176 7.72 6.69 -29.30
C THR A 176 6.23 7.04 -29.21
N GLY A 177 5.89 8.29 -29.53
CA GLY A 177 4.49 8.68 -29.75
C GLY A 177 3.81 7.73 -30.75
N ASP A 178 2.50 7.59 -30.57
CA ASP A 178 1.63 6.64 -31.25
C ASP A 178 2.05 6.30 -32.70
N ASN A 179 2.29 5.00 -32.95
CA ASN A 179 2.68 4.33 -34.20
C ASN A 179 4.17 4.30 -34.57
N ILE A 180 4.94 3.33 -34.05
CA ILE A 180 6.10 2.79 -34.78
C ILE A 180 6.19 1.26 -34.61
N THR A 181 6.24 0.56 -35.74
CA THR A 181 6.56 -0.86 -35.90
C THR A 181 7.95 -1.15 -35.33
N ILE A 182 8.06 -2.13 -34.43
CA ILE A 182 9.36 -2.62 -33.96
C ILE A 182 10.11 -3.24 -35.14
N VAL A 183 11.08 -2.52 -35.69
CA VAL A 183 12.06 -3.09 -36.63
C VAL A 183 13.20 -3.63 -35.79
N TYR A 184 13.27 -4.95 -35.65
CA TYR A 184 14.45 -5.62 -35.10
C TYR A 184 15.63 -5.35 -36.05
N SER A 185 16.59 -4.53 -35.63
CA SER A 185 17.93 -4.63 -36.16
C SER A 185 18.65 -5.71 -35.36
N LEU A 186 18.88 -6.85 -36.01
CA LEU A 186 19.83 -7.84 -35.55
C LEU A 186 21.21 -7.17 -35.57
N LEU A 187 21.84 -7.09 -34.41
CA LEU A 187 23.25 -6.73 -34.29
C LEU A 187 24.06 -7.89 -34.89
N GLU A 188 24.88 -7.57 -35.91
CA GLU A 188 26.00 -8.39 -36.37
C GLU A 188 27.13 -8.39 -35.34
#